data_AF-A0A831UK11-F1
#
_entry.id   AF-A0A831UK11-F1
#
_cell.length_a   1.000
_cell.length_b   1.000
_cell.length_c   1.000
_cell.angle_alpha   90.00
_cell.angle_beta   90.00
_cell.angle_gamma   90.00
#
_symmetry.space_group_name_H-M   'P 1'
#
loop_
_entity.id
_entity.type
_entity.pdbx_description
1 polymer ?
#
loop_
_entity_poly.entity_id
_entity_poly.type
_entity_poly.pdbx_seq_one_letter_code
_entity_poly.pdbx_strand_id
1 'polypeptide(L)'
;MVNLFQLPQSIARELRKCSEAHGREGMSLADTVEYLWINMEDRTQESADLPDPDDARVLTQDEWLNVIDEAAALGVHCLVAFVGKSLSRHPDIWPICQWAQGAHGMMVGIHTSANSFAENYLQQLQQLNLAQMCLFVSKPLVDSLGHLQQRGINICAASVTEEDHTPPCDMPKCMVCVDRHGHLYTCGLVLGQQQFCLGSVLEGHIEDILNDEELPREVPVRPEGCNCDACPPVMAERVAKTSNLAG
;
A
#
# COMPACT_ATOMS: atom_id res chain seq x y z
N MET A 1 4.64 -14.53 -25.01
CA MET A 1 5.11 -13.26 -25.62
C MET A 1 6.18 -12.71 -24.73
N VAL A 2 7.37 -12.44 -25.24
CA VAL A 2 8.47 -11.84 -24.46
C VAL A 2 8.32 -10.33 -24.59
N ASN A 3 8.13 -9.64 -23.47
CA ASN A 3 7.98 -8.19 -23.45
C ASN A 3 9.38 -7.57 -23.63
N LEU A 4 9.69 -7.14 -24.86
CA LEU A 4 11.02 -6.66 -25.29
C LEU A 4 11.48 -5.36 -24.62
N PHE A 5 10.63 -4.72 -23.82
CA PHE A 5 10.91 -3.45 -23.14
C PHE A 5 11.04 -3.56 -21.61
N GLN A 6 10.98 -4.77 -21.04
CA GLN A 6 11.28 -4.93 -19.62
C GLN A 6 12.80 -4.91 -19.41
N LEU A 7 13.30 -3.82 -18.84
CA LEU A 7 14.66 -3.74 -18.31
C LEU A 7 14.85 -4.89 -17.31
N PRO A 8 15.92 -5.72 -17.45
CA PRO A 8 16.21 -6.76 -16.48
C PRO A 8 16.26 -6.18 -15.06
N GLN A 9 15.57 -6.82 -14.11
CA GLN A 9 15.48 -6.34 -12.72
C GLN A 9 16.85 -6.08 -12.07
N SER A 10 17.90 -6.75 -12.54
CA SER A 10 19.28 -6.52 -12.12
C SER A 10 19.78 -5.10 -12.47
N ILE A 11 19.39 -4.55 -13.63
CA ILE A 11 19.78 -3.21 -14.06
C ILE A 11 19.00 -2.15 -13.27
N ALA A 12 17.68 -2.35 -13.11
CA ALA A 12 16.85 -1.46 -12.28
C ALA A 12 17.34 -1.40 -10.82
N ARG A 13 17.83 -2.52 -10.28
CA ARG A 13 18.43 -2.59 -8.94
C ARG A 13 19.76 -1.84 -8.86
N GLU A 14 20.58 -1.94 -9.89
CA GLU A 14 21.89 -1.27 -9.90
C GLU A 14 21.75 0.25 -10.08
N LEU A 15 20.79 0.70 -10.89
CA LEU A 15 20.44 2.12 -10.99
C LEU A 15 20.00 2.71 -9.64
N ARG A 16 19.21 1.96 -8.86
CA ARG A 16 18.82 2.36 -7.49
C ARG A 16 20.04 2.53 -6.57
N LYS A 17 20.96 1.57 -6.55
CA LYS A 17 22.21 1.69 -5.75
C LYS A 17 23.05 2.90 -6.17
N CYS A 18 23.10 3.22 -7.46
CA CYS A 18 23.85 4.37 -7.95
C CYS A 18 23.20 5.71 -7.54
N SER A 19 21.86 5.78 -7.51
CA SER A 19 21.12 6.94 -6.99
C SER A 19 21.40 7.16 -5.50
N GLU A 20 21.36 6.10 -4.69
CA GLU A 20 21.65 6.16 -3.25
C GLU A 20 23.06 6.67 -2.92
N ALA A 21 24.03 6.45 -3.81
CA ALA A 21 25.43 6.84 -3.60
C ALA A 21 25.73 8.34 -3.84
N HIS A 22 24.83 9.11 -4.46
CA HIS A 22 25.10 10.49 -4.91
C HIS A 22 24.68 11.61 -3.94
N GLY A 23 24.34 11.32 -2.68
CA GLY A 23 24.22 12.31 -1.61
C GLY A 23 22.87 13.04 -1.56
N ARG A 24 22.28 13.08 -0.36
CA ARG A 24 20.90 13.53 -0.07
C ARG A 24 20.79 15.02 0.32
N GLU A 25 21.43 15.93 -0.39
CA GLU A 25 21.19 17.37 -0.18
C GLU A 25 20.20 17.88 -1.23
N GLY A 26 18.97 18.19 -0.79
CA GLY A 26 17.89 18.71 -1.65
C GLY A 26 16.96 17.65 -2.26
N MET A 27 16.85 16.45 -1.66
CA MET A 27 15.90 15.43 -2.11
C MET A 27 14.46 15.92 -2.00
N SER A 28 13.72 15.76 -3.09
CA SER A 28 12.29 16.00 -3.14
C SER A 28 11.53 14.93 -2.35
N LEU A 29 10.25 15.17 -2.05
CA LEU A 29 9.40 14.16 -1.39
C LEU A 29 9.24 12.91 -2.27
N ALA A 30 9.19 13.09 -3.60
CA ALA A 30 9.15 12.00 -4.56
C ALA A 30 10.34 11.04 -4.38
N ASP A 31 11.52 11.58 -4.07
CA ASP A 31 12.74 10.79 -3.86
C ASP A 31 12.75 9.99 -2.54
N THR A 32 11.81 10.25 -1.61
CA THR A 32 11.75 9.59 -0.30
C THR A 32 10.63 8.56 -0.19
N VAL A 33 9.80 8.38 -1.23
CA VAL A 33 8.67 7.45 -1.17
C VAL A 33 9.14 6.01 -1.31
N GLU A 34 8.90 5.23 -0.26
CA GLU A 34 9.29 3.83 -0.15
C GLU A 34 8.07 2.88 -0.10
N TYR A 35 6.90 3.41 0.26
CA TYR A 35 5.71 2.62 0.54
C TYR A 35 4.46 3.16 -0.18
N LEU A 36 3.64 2.24 -0.70
CA LEU A 36 2.32 2.55 -1.25
C LEU A 36 1.24 1.88 -0.40
N TRP A 37 0.22 2.66 -0.02
CA TRP A 37 -1.02 2.13 0.54
C TRP A 37 -2.17 2.40 -0.42
N ILE A 38 -2.78 1.35 -0.98
CA ILE A 38 -4.03 1.50 -1.73
C ILE A 38 -5.24 1.15 -0.86
N ASN A 39 -6.27 1.98 -0.88
CA ASN A 39 -7.57 1.66 -0.29
C ASN A 39 -8.59 1.39 -1.40
N MET A 40 -9.00 0.12 -1.53
CA MET A 40 -10.02 -0.28 -2.51
C MET A 40 -11.44 -0.16 -1.95
N GLU A 41 -11.59 -0.08 -0.62
CA GLU A 41 -12.88 0.07 0.03
C GLU A 41 -13.32 1.55 0.09
N ASP A 42 -14.61 1.76 -0.13
CA ASP A 42 -15.21 3.07 0.05
C ASP A 42 -15.35 3.41 1.54
N ARG A 43 -14.46 4.27 2.04
CA ARG A 43 -14.53 4.79 3.41
C ARG A 43 -15.17 6.18 3.47
N THR A 44 -15.55 6.75 2.33
CA THR A 44 -16.08 8.12 2.24
C THR A 44 -17.44 8.27 2.92
N GLN A 45 -18.17 7.17 3.12
CA GLN A 45 -19.46 7.18 3.83
C GLN A 45 -19.38 7.59 5.31
N GLU A 46 -18.19 7.63 5.91
CA GLU A 46 -18.02 8.09 7.29
C GLU A 46 -17.77 9.61 7.41
N SER A 47 -17.44 10.30 6.31
CA SER A 47 -17.20 11.75 6.29
C SER A 47 -18.32 12.50 5.56
N ALA A 48 -19.08 13.31 6.29
CA ALA A 48 -20.28 14.00 5.79
C ALA A 48 -20.02 15.15 4.78
N ASP A 49 -18.77 15.37 4.37
CA ASP A 49 -18.34 16.60 3.66
C ASP A 49 -17.99 16.39 2.17
N LEU A 50 -18.14 15.18 1.63
CA LEU A 50 -17.89 14.92 0.20
C LEU A 50 -19.18 15.05 -0.63
N PRO A 51 -19.09 15.61 -1.86
CA PRO A 51 -20.22 15.69 -2.78
C PRO A 51 -20.78 14.30 -3.11
N ASP A 52 -22.06 14.27 -3.48
CA ASP A 52 -22.91 13.08 -3.61
C ASP A 52 -22.19 11.88 -4.29
N PRO A 53 -22.06 10.72 -3.61
CA PRO A 53 -21.29 9.57 -4.10
C PRO A 53 -21.85 8.87 -5.35
N ASP A 54 -23.03 9.27 -5.83
CA ASP A 54 -23.74 8.55 -6.90
C ASP A 54 -23.08 8.63 -8.29
N ASP A 55 -22.05 9.48 -8.49
CA ASP A 55 -21.29 9.59 -9.76
C ASP A 55 -19.76 9.55 -9.58
N ALA A 56 -19.26 9.21 -8.39
CA ALA A 56 -17.82 9.18 -8.15
C ALA A 56 -17.17 7.99 -8.90
N ARG A 57 -16.52 8.29 -10.04
CA ARG A 57 -15.76 7.33 -10.86
C ARG A 57 -14.75 6.57 -9.98
N VAL A 58 -14.69 5.27 -10.16
CA VAL A 58 -13.73 4.38 -9.50
C VAL A 58 -12.61 4.05 -10.48
N LEU A 59 -11.38 3.92 -10.00
CA LEU A 59 -10.26 3.45 -10.80
C LEU A 59 -10.57 2.08 -11.40
N THR A 60 -10.35 1.98 -12.71
CA THR A 60 -10.31 0.72 -13.44
C THR A 60 -9.06 -0.08 -13.08
N GLN A 61 -9.05 -1.37 -13.44
CA GLN A 61 -7.87 -2.21 -13.23
C GLN A 61 -6.60 -1.62 -13.86
N ASP A 62 -6.68 -1.15 -15.11
CA ASP A 62 -5.51 -0.59 -15.83
C ASP A 62 -4.98 0.67 -15.14
N GLU A 63 -5.87 1.50 -14.58
CA GLU A 63 -5.46 2.67 -13.81
C GLU A 63 -4.77 2.29 -12.50
N TRP A 64 -5.24 1.24 -11.82
CA TRP A 64 -4.51 0.71 -10.67
C TRP A 64 -3.12 0.19 -11.05
N LEU A 65 -2.98 -0.50 -12.18
CA LEU A 65 -1.68 -0.97 -12.65
C LEU A 65 -0.73 0.21 -12.95
N ASN A 66 -1.25 1.30 -13.52
CA ASN A 66 -0.47 2.53 -13.71
C ASN A 66 -0.04 3.14 -12.37
N VAL A 67 -0.91 3.17 -11.36
CA VAL A 67 -0.54 3.61 -10.00
C VAL A 67 0.62 2.78 -9.45
N ILE A 68 0.61 1.46 -9.66
CA ILE A 68 1.72 0.60 -9.23
C ILE A 68 3.01 0.92 -10.01
N ASP A 69 2.92 1.14 -11.32
CA ASP A 69 4.08 1.47 -12.17
C ASP A 69 4.72 2.80 -11.76
N GLU A 70 3.91 3.84 -11.54
CA GLU A 70 4.39 5.15 -11.10
C GLU A 70 5.00 5.09 -9.69
N ALA A 71 4.34 4.41 -8.75
CA ALA A 71 4.88 4.20 -7.41
C ALA A 71 6.22 3.44 -7.46
N ALA A 72 6.33 2.40 -8.30
CA ALA A 72 7.58 1.65 -8.47
C ALA A 72 8.71 2.54 -9.00
N ALA A 73 8.40 3.45 -9.94
CA ALA A 73 9.36 4.39 -10.51
C ALA A 73 9.92 5.36 -9.45
N LEU A 74 9.10 5.72 -8.46
CA LEU A 74 9.49 6.53 -7.30
C LEU A 74 10.34 5.76 -6.25
N GLY A 75 10.54 4.46 -6.43
CA GLY A 75 11.33 3.64 -5.50
C GLY A 75 10.49 2.85 -4.50
N VAL A 76 9.15 2.87 -4.62
CA VAL A 76 8.29 2.04 -3.78
C VAL A 76 8.66 0.55 -3.94
N HIS A 77 8.82 -0.12 -2.81
CA HIS A 77 9.18 -1.53 -2.75
C HIS A 77 8.20 -2.36 -1.89
N CYS A 78 7.23 -1.70 -1.26
CA CYS A 78 6.20 -2.31 -0.43
C CYS A 78 4.83 -1.70 -0.76
N LEU A 79 3.87 -2.58 -1.09
CA LEU A 79 2.46 -2.25 -1.31
C LEU A 79 1.62 -2.86 -0.20
N VAL A 80 0.77 -2.06 0.45
CA VAL A 80 -0.32 -2.58 1.28
C VAL A 80 -1.66 -2.20 0.66
N ALA A 81 -2.53 -3.19 0.44
CA ALA A 81 -3.86 -3.00 -0.11
C ALA A 81 -4.94 -3.29 0.94
N PHE A 82 -5.79 -2.32 1.24
CA PHE A 82 -6.96 -2.52 2.08
C PHE A 82 -8.18 -2.88 1.24
N VAL A 83 -8.77 -4.05 1.52
CA VAL A 83 -9.90 -4.64 0.78
C VAL A 83 -11.16 -4.84 1.64
N GLY A 84 -11.17 -4.25 2.84
CA GLY A 84 -12.32 -4.33 3.75
C GLY A 84 -12.65 -5.76 4.20
N LYS A 85 -13.95 -6.07 4.27
CA LYS A 85 -14.49 -7.34 4.82
C LYS A 85 -14.62 -8.46 3.80
N SER A 86 -14.57 -8.16 2.50
CA SER A 86 -14.80 -9.16 1.46
C SER A 86 -13.91 -8.93 0.24
N LEU A 87 -12.97 -9.85 0.05
CA LEU A 87 -12.16 -9.94 -1.17
C LEU A 87 -13.01 -10.08 -2.45
N SER A 88 -14.23 -10.62 -2.33
CA SER A 88 -15.14 -10.79 -3.46
C SER A 88 -15.56 -9.47 -4.11
N ARG A 89 -15.51 -8.36 -3.36
CA ARG A 89 -15.91 -7.04 -3.85
C ARG A 89 -14.81 -6.36 -4.65
N HIS A 90 -13.59 -6.88 -4.58
CA HIS A 90 -12.38 -6.28 -5.14
C HIS A 90 -11.62 -7.30 -5.98
N PRO A 91 -12.20 -7.85 -7.07
CA PRO A 91 -11.53 -8.85 -7.89
C PRO A 91 -10.21 -8.36 -8.52
N ASP A 92 -10.08 -7.04 -8.71
CA ASP A 92 -8.89 -6.40 -9.27
C ASP A 92 -7.67 -6.52 -8.34
N ILE A 93 -7.83 -6.87 -7.06
CA ILE A 93 -6.70 -7.05 -6.15
C ILE A 93 -5.70 -8.09 -6.65
N TRP A 94 -6.17 -9.16 -7.29
CA TRP A 94 -5.31 -10.25 -7.75
C TRP A 94 -4.35 -9.80 -8.86
N PRO A 95 -4.83 -9.23 -9.99
CA PRO A 95 -3.92 -8.70 -11.01
C PRO A 95 -3.02 -7.58 -10.47
N ILE A 96 -3.50 -6.72 -9.57
CA ILE A 96 -2.68 -5.67 -8.93
C ILE A 96 -1.52 -6.29 -8.14
N CYS A 97 -1.79 -7.24 -7.25
CA CYS A 97 -0.77 -7.92 -6.45
C CYS A 97 0.22 -8.70 -7.34
N GLN A 98 -0.29 -9.41 -8.36
CA GLN A 98 0.54 -10.14 -9.30
C GLN A 98 1.46 -9.22 -10.08
N TRP A 99 0.96 -8.06 -10.51
CA TRP A 99 1.74 -7.05 -11.22
C TRP A 99 2.83 -6.45 -10.33
N ALA A 100 2.49 -6.01 -9.11
CA ALA A 100 3.44 -5.46 -8.14
C ALA A 100 4.59 -6.44 -7.83
N GLN A 101 4.29 -7.73 -7.65
CA GLN A 101 5.31 -8.75 -7.41
C GLN A 101 6.10 -9.11 -8.67
N GLY A 102 5.41 -9.37 -9.78
CA GLY A 102 6.01 -9.89 -11.00
C GLY A 102 6.84 -8.86 -11.75
N ALA A 103 6.30 -7.65 -11.95
CA ALA A 103 6.97 -6.59 -12.68
C ALA A 103 8.05 -5.91 -11.81
N HIS A 104 7.72 -5.61 -10.55
CA HIS A 104 8.51 -4.71 -9.71
C HIS A 104 9.21 -5.39 -8.53
N GLY A 105 8.87 -6.65 -8.24
CA GLY A 105 9.45 -7.38 -7.11
C GLY A 105 9.03 -6.83 -5.75
N MET A 106 7.90 -6.11 -5.66
CA MET A 106 7.42 -5.52 -4.42
C MET A 106 7.00 -6.59 -3.41
N MET A 107 7.17 -6.28 -2.13
CA MET A 107 6.43 -6.99 -1.07
C MET A 107 4.98 -6.51 -1.09
N VAL A 108 4.03 -7.44 -0.98
CA VAL A 108 2.60 -7.14 -1.01
C VAL A 108 1.93 -7.58 0.29
N GLY A 109 1.29 -6.64 0.95
CA GLY A 109 0.38 -6.83 2.06
C GLY A 109 -1.08 -6.74 1.63
N ILE A 110 -1.90 -7.74 1.97
CA ILE A 110 -3.36 -7.63 1.83
C ILE A 110 -3.96 -7.42 3.21
N HIS A 111 -4.43 -6.20 3.49
CA HIS A 111 -5.13 -5.87 4.72
C HIS A 111 -6.63 -6.14 4.58
N THR A 112 -7.15 -7.04 5.40
CA THR A 112 -8.58 -7.40 5.39
C THR A 112 -9.13 -7.62 6.80
N SER A 113 -10.42 -7.35 6.96
CA SER A 113 -11.20 -7.72 8.14
C SER A 113 -12.00 -9.01 7.95
N ALA A 114 -11.77 -9.74 6.84
CA ALA A 114 -12.40 -11.03 6.61
C ALA A 114 -11.94 -12.06 7.66
N ASN A 115 -12.89 -12.76 8.26
CA ASN A 115 -12.63 -13.81 9.26
C ASN A 115 -12.66 -15.22 8.66
N SER A 116 -12.92 -15.35 7.37
CA SER A 116 -13.01 -16.60 6.64
C SER A 116 -12.68 -16.38 5.17
N PHE A 117 -12.15 -17.41 4.52
CA PHE A 117 -11.70 -17.37 3.13
C PHE A 117 -12.30 -18.56 2.39
N ALA A 118 -13.04 -18.28 1.32
CA ALA A 118 -13.51 -19.31 0.41
C ALA A 118 -12.33 -19.94 -0.35
N GLU A 119 -12.47 -21.21 -0.71
CA GLU A 119 -11.38 -21.99 -1.33
C GLU A 119 -10.86 -21.36 -2.63
N ASN A 120 -11.73 -20.72 -3.41
CA ASN A 120 -11.32 -20.00 -4.61
C ASN A 120 -10.39 -18.82 -4.29
N TYR A 121 -10.56 -18.11 -3.17
CA TYR A 121 -9.63 -17.05 -2.76
C TYR A 121 -8.31 -17.61 -2.25
N LEU A 122 -8.34 -18.75 -1.57
CA LEU A 122 -7.10 -19.44 -1.17
C LEU A 122 -6.28 -19.85 -2.39
N GLN A 123 -6.94 -20.34 -3.45
CA GLN A 123 -6.28 -20.64 -4.72
C GLN A 123 -5.67 -19.38 -5.36
N GLN A 124 -6.36 -18.24 -5.31
CA GLN A 124 -5.80 -16.96 -5.82
C GLN A 124 -4.59 -16.50 -4.99
N LEU A 125 -4.66 -16.57 -3.65
CA LEU A 125 -3.54 -16.24 -2.78
C LEU A 125 -2.32 -17.13 -3.07
N GLN A 126 -2.53 -18.41 -3.35
CA GLN A 126 -1.46 -19.36 -3.70
C GLN A 126 -0.85 -19.13 -5.09
N GLN A 127 -1.49 -18.34 -5.96
CA GLN A 127 -0.90 -17.90 -7.22
C GLN A 127 0.05 -16.71 -7.06
N LEU A 128 0.01 -16.02 -5.90
CA LEU A 128 0.97 -14.98 -5.56
C LEU A 128 2.29 -15.58 -5.10
N ASN A 129 3.36 -14.78 -5.16
CA ASN A 129 4.62 -15.16 -4.53
C ASN A 129 4.47 -15.07 -3.01
N LEU A 130 4.24 -16.22 -2.37
CA LEU A 130 4.03 -16.31 -0.91
C LEU A 130 5.24 -15.82 -0.09
N ALA A 131 6.46 -15.87 -0.64
CA ALA A 131 7.65 -15.32 0.03
C ALA A 131 7.66 -13.78 0.07
N GLN A 132 6.87 -13.13 -0.80
CA GLN A 132 6.73 -11.67 -0.88
C GLN A 132 5.29 -11.24 -0.58
N MET A 133 4.49 -12.09 0.05
CA MET A 133 3.11 -11.78 0.40
C MET A 133 2.87 -11.98 1.89
N CYS A 134 2.09 -11.08 2.49
CA CYS A 134 1.56 -11.25 3.82
C CYS A 134 0.09 -10.82 3.89
N LEU A 135 -0.72 -11.61 4.59
CA LEU A 135 -2.09 -11.26 4.93
C LEU A 135 -2.09 -10.51 6.27
N PHE A 136 -2.54 -9.26 6.26
CA PHE A 136 -2.68 -8.43 7.45
C PHE A 136 -4.12 -8.48 7.94
N VAL A 137 -4.31 -8.94 9.18
CA VAL A 137 -5.63 -9.10 9.81
C VAL A 137 -5.62 -8.52 11.22
N SER A 138 -6.79 -8.27 11.80
CA SER A 138 -6.85 -7.86 13.21
C SER A 138 -6.26 -8.93 14.13
N LYS A 139 -5.65 -8.51 15.24
CA LYS A 139 -4.96 -9.40 16.19
C LYS A 139 -5.81 -10.62 16.61
N PRO A 140 -7.11 -10.49 16.91
CA PRO A 140 -7.94 -11.65 17.28
C PRO A 140 -8.14 -12.68 16.16
N LEU A 141 -7.91 -12.31 14.90
CA LEU A 141 -8.07 -13.20 13.74
C LEU A 141 -6.79 -13.97 13.38
N VAL A 142 -5.63 -13.60 13.92
CA VAL A 142 -4.36 -14.28 13.60
C VAL A 142 -4.44 -15.76 13.98
N ASP A 143 -4.87 -16.06 15.20
CA ASP A 143 -4.96 -17.43 15.70
C ASP A 143 -6.05 -18.24 14.99
N SER A 144 -7.22 -17.64 14.74
CA SER A 144 -8.34 -18.33 14.06
C SER A 144 -8.02 -18.65 12.60
N LEU A 145 -7.18 -17.84 11.96
CA LEU A 145 -6.71 -18.04 10.59
C LEU A 145 -5.39 -18.83 10.52
N GLY A 146 -4.87 -19.36 11.63
CA GLY A 146 -3.60 -20.11 11.65
C GLY A 146 -3.56 -21.33 10.72
N HIS A 147 -4.71 -21.88 10.34
CA HIS A 147 -4.80 -22.93 9.32
C HIS A 147 -4.31 -22.49 7.92
N LEU A 148 -4.31 -21.19 7.61
CA LEU A 148 -3.75 -20.66 6.36
C LEU A 148 -2.22 -20.72 6.34
N GLN A 149 -1.56 -20.61 7.49
CA GLN A 149 -0.11 -20.77 7.60
C GLN A 149 0.34 -22.20 7.22
N GLN A 150 -0.50 -23.20 7.49
CA GLN A 150 -0.26 -24.59 7.04
C GLN A 150 -0.27 -24.73 5.51
N ARG A 151 -0.89 -23.77 4.81
CA ARG A 151 -0.88 -23.66 3.34
C ARG A 151 0.24 -22.75 2.81
N GLY A 152 1.17 -22.31 3.68
CA GLY A 152 2.28 -21.42 3.33
C GLY A 152 1.91 -19.95 3.23
N ILE A 153 0.69 -19.55 3.62
CA ILE A 153 0.27 -18.15 3.59
C ILE A 153 0.74 -17.45 4.86
N ASN A 154 1.59 -16.43 4.73
CA ASN A 154 2.02 -15.62 5.86
C ASN A 154 0.86 -14.78 6.38
N ILE A 155 0.71 -14.74 7.70
CA ILE A 155 -0.31 -13.92 8.38
C ILE A 155 0.39 -13.10 9.46
N CYS A 156 0.09 -11.80 9.49
CA CYS A 156 0.56 -10.89 10.53
C CYS A 156 -0.60 -10.05 11.08
N ALA A 157 -0.48 -9.65 12.36
CA ALA A 157 -1.41 -8.71 12.93
C ALA A 157 -1.21 -7.32 12.32
N ALA A 158 -2.29 -6.72 11.83
CA ALA A 158 -2.35 -5.35 11.31
C ALA A 158 -2.23 -4.29 12.42
N SER A 159 -2.38 -4.68 13.69
CA SER A 159 -2.46 -3.78 14.85
C SER A 159 -1.22 -2.90 14.99
N VAL A 160 -1.35 -1.58 14.84
CA VAL A 160 -0.27 -0.62 15.13
C VAL A 160 -0.50 0.02 16.49
N THR A 161 0.41 -0.20 17.43
CA THR A 161 0.40 0.32 18.80
C THR A 161 1.25 1.58 18.91
N GLU A 162 1.15 2.29 20.04
CA GLU A 162 2.02 3.44 20.35
C GLU A 162 3.50 3.08 20.39
N GLU A 163 3.85 1.82 20.63
CA GLU A 163 5.25 1.37 20.60
C GLU A 163 5.82 1.29 19.18
N ASP A 164 4.94 1.15 18.17
CA ASP A 164 5.35 1.11 16.76
C ASP A 164 5.62 2.52 16.19
N HIS A 165 5.23 3.59 16.88
CA HIS A 165 5.46 4.97 16.44
C HIS A 165 5.64 5.94 17.62
N THR A 166 6.80 6.59 17.70
CA THR A 166 6.99 7.70 18.64
C THR A 166 6.45 8.98 17.99
N PRO A 167 5.50 9.71 18.61
CA PRO A 167 5.08 11.01 18.10
C PRO A 167 6.25 12.03 18.10
N PRO A 168 6.36 12.90 17.08
CA PRO A 168 5.50 13.00 15.90
C PRO A 168 5.75 11.87 14.89
N CYS A 169 4.69 11.40 14.23
CA CYS A 169 4.79 10.39 13.18
C CYS A 169 5.46 10.98 11.94
N ASP A 170 6.59 10.40 11.52
CA ASP A 170 7.35 10.80 10.34
C ASP A 170 7.07 9.93 9.10
N MET A 171 6.34 8.83 9.28
CA MET A 171 5.94 7.90 8.20
C MET A 171 5.29 8.58 6.98
N PRO A 172 4.46 9.64 7.10
CA PRO A 172 3.88 10.32 5.94
C PRO A 172 4.92 10.88 4.95
N LYS A 173 6.20 11.00 5.34
CA LYS A 173 7.28 11.45 4.46
C LYS A 173 7.79 10.38 3.50
N CYS A 174 7.55 9.10 3.80
CA CYS A 174 8.05 7.98 2.99
C CYS A 174 6.94 7.12 2.39
N MET A 175 5.68 7.53 2.53
CA MET A 175 4.56 6.78 1.99
C MET A 175 3.61 7.66 1.19
N VAL A 176 2.93 7.03 0.24
CA VAL A 176 1.81 7.60 -0.47
C VAL A 176 0.59 6.69 -0.31
N CYS A 177 -0.59 7.29 -0.17
CA CYS A 177 -1.84 6.58 -0.07
C CYS A 177 -2.78 6.99 -1.21
N VAL A 178 -3.37 6.00 -1.88
CA VAL A 178 -4.28 6.22 -3.02
C VAL A 178 -5.62 5.56 -2.71
N ASP A 179 -6.71 6.33 -2.81
CA ASP A 179 -8.06 5.79 -2.65
C ASP A 179 -8.60 5.18 -3.95
N ARG A 180 -9.80 4.59 -3.88
CA ARG A 180 -10.45 3.96 -5.03
C ARG A 180 -10.87 4.91 -6.14
N HIS A 181 -10.85 6.22 -5.91
CA HIS A 181 -11.18 7.27 -6.88
C HIS A 181 -9.92 7.89 -7.49
N GLY A 182 -8.74 7.49 -7.02
CA GLY A 182 -7.46 7.99 -7.49
C GLY A 182 -6.93 9.20 -6.73
N HIS A 183 -7.56 9.59 -5.62
CA HIS A 183 -7.06 10.68 -4.79
C HIS A 183 -5.82 10.26 -4.02
N LEU A 184 -4.83 11.14 -3.96
CA LEU A 184 -3.58 10.93 -3.24
C LEU A 184 -3.57 11.63 -1.88
N TYR A 185 -2.96 10.95 -0.91
CA TYR A 185 -2.74 11.43 0.45
C TYR A 185 -1.34 11.00 0.92
N THR A 186 -0.77 11.73 1.88
CA THR A 186 0.49 11.30 2.54
C THR A 186 0.26 10.20 3.58
N CYS A 187 -0.99 9.95 4.00
CA CYS A 187 -1.30 8.95 5.04
C CYS A 187 -2.73 8.44 4.94
N GLY A 188 -2.94 7.14 5.23
CA GLY A 188 -4.27 6.55 5.30
C GLY A 188 -5.14 7.07 6.45
N LEU A 189 -4.57 7.77 7.44
CA LEU A 189 -5.31 8.40 8.54
C LEU A 189 -6.20 9.55 8.06
N VAL A 190 -5.77 10.27 7.02
CA VAL A 190 -6.48 11.44 6.46
C VAL A 190 -7.23 11.10 5.18
N LEU A 191 -7.35 9.81 4.85
CA LEU A 191 -8.03 9.36 3.65
C LEU A 191 -9.49 9.87 3.61
N GLY A 192 -9.90 10.43 2.47
CA GLY A 192 -11.23 11.01 2.27
C GLY A 192 -11.40 12.44 2.79
N GLN A 193 -10.40 13.00 3.48
CA GLN A 193 -10.47 14.37 3.98
C GLN A 193 -9.89 15.34 2.94
N GLN A 194 -10.77 16.15 2.32
CA GLN A 194 -10.40 17.01 1.19
C GLN A 194 -9.26 17.98 1.50
N GLN A 195 -9.18 18.50 2.74
CA GLN A 195 -8.12 19.41 3.16
C GLN A 195 -6.72 18.78 3.24
N PHE A 196 -6.62 17.46 3.12
CA PHE A 196 -5.36 16.70 3.08
C PHE A 196 -5.15 15.98 1.74
N CYS A 197 -6.07 16.17 0.79
CA CYS A 197 -5.94 15.62 -0.56
C CYS A 197 -4.83 16.36 -1.31
N LEU A 198 -3.89 15.61 -1.86
CA LEU A 198 -2.76 16.14 -2.63
C LEU A 198 -3.14 16.36 -4.10
N GLY A 199 -4.13 15.64 -4.61
CA GLY A 199 -4.51 15.65 -6.02
C GLY A 199 -5.07 14.29 -6.46
N SER A 200 -5.15 14.07 -7.77
CA SER A 200 -5.65 12.83 -8.35
C SER A 200 -4.70 12.25 -9.39
N VAL A 201 -4.47 10.93 -9.35
CA VAL A 201 -3.70 10.19 -10.38
C VAL A 201 -4.37 10.23 -11.76
N LEU A 202 -5.64 10.67 -11.82
CA LEU A 202 -6.36 10.88 -13.08
C LEU A 202 -6.05 12.23 -13.72
N GLU A 203 -5.45 13.15 -12.97
CA GLU A 203 -5.20 14.54 -13.39
C GLU A 203 -3.70 14.82 -13.60
N GLY A 204 -2.81 14.03 -13.01
CA GLY A 204 -1.36 14.16 -13.17
C GLY A 204 -0.60 12.95 -12.64
N HIS A 205 0.71 12.92 -12.89
CA HIS A 205 1.59 11.86 -12.38
C HIS A 205 1.81 12.00 -10.88
N ILE A 206 2.03 10.87 -10.20
CA ILE A 206 2.29 10.83 -8.76
C ILE A 206 3.51 11.69 -8.42
N GLU A 207 4.57 11.62 -9.23
CA GLU A 207 5.80 12.40 -9.05
C GLU A 207 5.52 13.92 -9.07
N ASP A 208 4.79 14.39 -10.07
CA ASP A 208 4.46 15.82 -10.23
C ASP A 208 3.65 16.33 -9.03
N ILE A 209 2.65 15.54 -8.60
CA ILE A 209 1.80 15.87 -7.45
C ILE A 209 2.62 15.92 -6.16
N LEU A 210 3.51 14.95 -5.94
CA LEU A 210 4.34 14.92 -4.72
C LEU A 210 5.41 16.01 -4.68
N ASN A 211 5.79 16.57 -5.84
CA ASN A 211 6.77 17.65 -5.94
C ASN A 211 6.15 19.04 -5.75
N ASP A 212 4.82 19.17 -5.72
CA ASP A 212 4.14 20.43 -5.42
C ASP A 212 4.25 20.78 -3.92
N GLU A 213 5.05 21.80 -3.60
CA GLU A 213 5.32 22.27 -2.24
C GLU A 213 4.14 23.02 -1.61
N GLU A 214 3.13 23.44 -2.39
CA GLU A 214 1.96 24.16 -1.89
C GLU A 214 0.91 23.23 -1.26
N LEU A 215 1.03 21.92 -1.46
CA LEU A 215 0.06 20.94 -1.00
C LEU A 215 0.12 20.64 0.52
N PRO A 216 -1.01 20.27 1.14
CA PRO A 216 -1.11 20.03 2.58
C PRO A 216 -0.46 18.70 2.99
N ARG A 217 0.83 18.73 3.31
CA ARG A 217 1.61 17.53 3.69
C ARG A 217 1.54 17.18 5.18
N GLU A 218 1.15 18.13 6.03
CA GLU A 218 1.08 17.93 7.47
C GLU A 218 -0.16 17.13 7.87
N VAL A 219 0.07 15.94 8.40
CA VAL A 219 -0.99 15.08 8.96
C VAL A 219 -1.18 15.46 10.43
N PRO A 220 -2.43 15.59 10.92
CA PRO A 220 -2.69 15.95 12.31
C PRO A 220 -2.12 14.89 13.27
N VAL A 221 -1.84 15.32 14.50
CA VAL A 221 -1.49 14.39 15.57
C VAL A 221 -2.63 13.38 15.73
N ARG A 222 -2.26 12.10 15.76
CA ARG A 222 -3.19 10.97 15.87
C ARG A 222 -4.23 11.22 16.97
N PRO A 223 -5.54 11.33 16.64
CA PRO A 223 -6.59 11.41 17.64
C PRO A 223 -6.65 10.12 18.48
N GLU A 224 -7.07 10.24 19.75
CA GLU A 224 -7.34 9.07 20.59
C GLU A 224 -8.36 8.14 19.90
N GLY A 225 -8.01 6.86 19.78
CA GLY A 225 -8.88 5.85 19.18
C GLY A 225 -8.73 5.65 17.67
N CYS A 226 -8.00 6.50 16.93
CA CYS A 226 -7.68 6.21 15.52
C CYS A 226 -6.65 5.06 15.43
N ASN A 227 -6.89 4.06 14.58
CA ASN A 227 -5.95 2.95 14.37
C ASN A 227 -5.18 3.13 13.05
N CYS A 228 -3.84 3.18 13.13
CA CYS A 228 -2.96 3.15 11.96
C CYS A 228 -2.79 1.72 11.44
N ASP A 229 -3.85 0.91 11.49
CA ASP A 229 -3.77 -0.52 11.22
C ASP A 229 -3.27 -0.77 9.80
N ALA A 230 -2.32 -1.70 9.70
CA ALA A 230 -1.59 -2.04 8.49
C ALA A 230 -0.80 -0.88 7.86
N CYS A 231 -0.34 0.11 8.66
CA CYS A 231 0.60 1.13 8.21
C CYS A 231 1.80 0.48 7.47
N PRO A 232 2.02 0.78 6.17
CA PRO A 232 2.98 0.03 5.35
C PRO A 232 4.42 -0.04 5.88
N PRO A 233 5.03 1.05 6.38
CA PRO A 233 6.38 0.97 6.95
C PRO A 233 6.47 0.00 8.13
N VAL A 234 5.49 0.06 9.05
CA VAL A 234 5.43 -0.82 10.24
C VAL A 234 5.21 -2.27 9.81
N MET A 235 4.34 -2.50 8.82
CA MET A 235 4.08 -3.83 8.30
C MET A 235 5.30 -4.44 7.61
N ALA A 236 6.01 -3.64 6.80
CA ALA A 236 7.24 -4.08 6.14
C ALA A 236 8.31 -4.49 7.16
N GLU A 237 8.52 -3.69 8.21
CA GLU A 237 9.46 -4.01 9.28
C GLU A 237 9.09 -5.33 9.99
N ARG A 238 7.80 -5.54 10.27
CA ARG A 238 7.32 -6.78 10.91
C ARG A 238 7.58 -8.01 10.04
N VAL A 239 7.23 -7.94 8.76
CA VAL A 239 7.47 -9.04 7.81
C VAL A 239 8.96 -9.35 7.71
N ALA A 240 9.82 -8.34 7.67
CA ALA A 240 11.28 -8.51 7.66
C ALA A 240 11.80 -9.20 8.93
N LYS A 241 11.33 -8.77 10.11
CA LYS A 241 11.69 -9.39 11.40
C LYS A 241 11.26 -10.86 11.47
N THR A 242 10.05 -11.20 11.03
CA THR A 242 9.57 -12.59 11.02
C THR A 242 10.36 -13.46 10.03
N SER A 243 10.73 -12.92 8.87
CA SER A 243 11.51 -13.64 7.87
C SER A 243 12.92 -13.98 8.36
N ASN A 244 13.58 -13.05 9.08
CA ASN A 244 14.91 -13.26 9.65
C ASN A 244 14.92 -14.27 10.81
N LEU A 245 13.77 -14.52 11.46
CA LEU A 245 13.66 -15.54 12.50
C LEU A 245 13.44 -16.96 11.94
N ALA A 246 13.11 -17.08 10.65
CA ALA A 246 12.80 -18.35 10.00
C ALA A 246 13.97 -18.94 9.18
N GLY A 247 15.04 -18.17 8.95
CA GLY A 247 16.25 -18.60 8.23
C GLY A 247 17.40 -18.98 9.16
#